data_AF-A0A6A6GTR2-F1
#
_entry.id   AF-A0A6A6GTR2-F1
#
_cell.length_a   1.000
_cell.length_b   1.000
_cell.length_c   1.000
_cell.angle_alpha   90.00
_cell.angle_beta   90.00
_cell.angle_gamma   90.00
#
_symmetry.space_group_name_H-M   'P 1'
#
loop_
_entity.id
_entity.type
_entity.pdbx_description
1 polymer ?
#
loop_
_entity_poly.entity_id
_entity_poly.type
_entity_poly.pdbx_seq_one_letter_code
_entity_poly.pdbx_strand_id
1 'polypeptide(L)'
;MGIESINAFELPLLNTIILLSSGITVTYAHHSLIQGNRSGALYGLVFTGILAIIFTAFQVIEYSVSSFTLSDGTFGSCFYFGTGFHGLHVIIGTAFLAVGL
;
A
#
# COMPACT_ATOMS: atom_id res chain seq x y z
N MET A 1 11.28 29.98 4.09
CA MET A 1 9.99 29.42 4.52
C MET A 1 10.16 27.91 4.55
N GLY A 2 9.73 27.25 5.62
CA GLY A 2 9.90 25.80 5.78
C GLY A 2 8.86 25.02 4.99
N ILE A 3 9.17 23.77 4.63
CA ILE A 3 8.21 22.83 4.07
C ILE A 3 7.33 22.33 5.21
N GLU A 4 6.01 22.40 5.06
CA GLU A 4 5.07 21.75 5.99
C GLU A 4 4.96 20.27 5.62
N SER A 5 5.48 19.40 6.49
CA SER A 5 5.45 17.95 6.29
C SER A 5 4.05 17.38 6.56
N ILE A 6 3.74 16.26 5.90
CA ILE A 6 2.49 15.51 6.13
C ILE A 6 2.44 14.98 7.57
N ASN A 7 1.28 15.11 8.21
CA ASN A 7 1.07 14.58 9.55
C ASN A 7 1.04 13.05 9.54
N ALA A 8 1.98 12.42 10.25
CA ALA A 8 2.14 10.97 10.27
C ALA A 8 0.93 10.21 10.86
N PHE A 9 0.12 10.86 11.70
CA PHE A 9 -1.02 10.21 12.39
C PHE A 9 -2.33 10.24 11.59
N GLU A 10 -2.32 10.83 10.39
CA GLU A 10 -3.49 10.93 9.52
C GLU A 10 -3.45 9.83 8.44
N LEU A 11 -3.38 10.20 7.16
CA LEU A 11 -3.34 9.28 6.03
C LEU A 11 -2.16 8.28 6.09
N PRO A 12 -0.94 8.66 6.51
CA PRO A 12 0.17 7.71 6.57
C PRO A 12 -0.06 6.57 7.58
N LEU A 13 -0.68 6.87 8.72
CA LEU A 13 -1.04 5.85 9.72
C LEU A 13 -2.10 4.89 9.19
N LEU A 14 -3.11 5.42 8.51
CA LEU A 14 -4.15 4.61 7.88
C LEU A 14 -3.54 3.65 6.83
N ASN A 15 -2.66 4.15 5.97
CA ASN A 15 -1.94 3.35 4.98
C ASN A 15 -1.11 2.23 5.63
N THR A 16 -0.49 2.50 6.78
CA THR A 16 0.23 1.47 7.56
C THR A 16 -0.70 0.37 8.08
N ILE A 17 -1.86 0.74 8.61
CA ILE A 17 -2.87 -0.22 9.11
C ILE A 17 -3.41 -1.08 7.96
N ILE A 18 -3.63 -0.49 6.79
CA ILE A 18 -4.10 -1.21 5.59
C ILE A 18 -3.06 -2.25 5.17
N LEU A 19 -1.78 -1.89 5.08
CA LEU A 19 -0.72 -2.83 4.72
C LEU A 19 -0.57 -3.96 5.74
N LEU A 20 -0.60 -3.67 7.04
CA LEU A 20 -0.55 -4.71 8.08
C LEU A 20 -1.76 -5.65 7.99
N SER A 21 -2.94 -5.10 7.74
CA SER A 21 -4.17 -5.88 7.55
C SER A 21 -4.09 -6.78 6.32
N SER A 22 -3.50 -6.29 5.22
CA SER A 22 -3.24 -7.10 4.02
C SER A 22 -2.29 -8.28 4.29
N GLY A 23 -1.33 -8.10 5.19
CA GLY A 23 -0.44 -9.17 5.68
C GLY A 23 -1.19 -10.28 6.41
N ILE A 24 -2.23 -9.92 7.19
CA ILE A 24 -3.08 -10.90 7.87
C ILE A 24 -3.92 -11.68 6.85
N THR A 25 -4.55 -10.99 5.88
CA THR A 25 -5.41 -11.65 4.89
C THR A 25 -4.64 -12.58 3.95
N VAL A 26 -3.41 -12.23 3.56
CA VAL A 26 -2.58 -13.11 2.73
C VAL A 26 -2.08 -14.32 3.52
N THR A 27 -1.78 -14.14 4.81
CA THR A 27 -1.40 -15.26 5.70
C THR A 27 -2.57 -16.23 5.88
N TYR A 28 -3.79 -15.71 6.02
CA TYR A 28 -5.01 -16.53 6.04
C TYR A 28 -5.20 -17.29 4.73
N ALA A 29 -4.96 -16.65 3.59
CA ALA A 29 -5.04 -17.30 2.28
C ALA A 29 -4.04 -18.45 2.16
N HIS A 30 -2.80 -18.22 2.58
CA HIS A 30 -1.73 -19.22 2.59
C HIS A 30 -2.09 -20.42 3.47
N HIS A 31 -2.59 -20.20 4.67
CA HIS A 31 -2.99 -21.30 5.56
C HIS A 31 -4.22 -22.07 5.02
N SER A 32 -5.18 -21.37 4.41
CA SER A 32 -6.34 -22.00 3.77
C SER A 32 -5.93 -22.88 2.59
N LEU A 33 -4.90 -22.46 1.83
CA LEU A 33 -4.34 -23.23 0.72
C LEU A 33 -3.70 -24.55 1.23
N ILE A 34 -2.91 -24.48 2.31
CA ILE A 34 -2.28 -25.66 2.94
C ILE A 34 -3.34 -26.65 3.44
N GLN A 35 -4.47 -26.15 3.95
CA GLN A 35 -5.59 -26.98 4.40
C GLN A 35 -6.45 -27.55 3.26
N GLY A 36 -6.13 -27.24 1.99
CA GLY A 36 -6.94 -27.64 0.83
C GLY A 36 -8.25 -26.87 0.67
N ASN A 37 -8.49 -25.82 1.47
CA ASN A 37 -9.68 -24.97 1.37
C ASN A 37 -9.49 -23.91 0.28
N ARG A 38 -9.85 -24.27 -0.96
CA ARG A 38 -9.75 -23.38 -2.13
C ARG A 38 -10.54 -22.09 -1.97
N SER A 39 -11.76 -22.16 -1.44
CA SER A 39 -12.62 -20.97 -1.27
C SER A 39 -12.01 -19.98 -0.28
N GLY A 40 -11.49 -20.47 0.85
CA GLY A 40 -10.80 -19.63 1.84
C GLY A 40 -9.54 -18.98 1.29
N ALA A 41 -8.75 -19.72 0.50
CA ALA A 41 -7.56 -19.20 -0.17
C ALA A 41 -7.90 -18.07 -1.14
N LEU A 42 -8.92 -18.27 -2.00
CA LEU A 42 -9.40 -17.26 -2.93
C LEU A 42 -9.92 -16.01 -2.21
N TYR A 43 -10.76 -16.17 -1.18
CA TYR A 43 -11.27 -15.02 -0.43
C TYR A 43 -10.14 -14.21 0.21
N GLY A 44 -9.17 -14.88 0.86
CA GLY A 44 -8.04 -14.18 1.47
C GLY A 44 -7.17 -13.42 0.45
N LEU A 45 -6.93 -13.99 -0.73
CA LEU A 45 -6.21 -13.32 -1.81
C LEU A 45 -6.99 -12.13 -2.37
N VAL A 46 -8.31 -12.27 -2.62
CA VAL A 46 -9.16 -11.17 -3.08
C VAL A 46 -9.14 -10.01 -2.08
N PHE A 47 -9.33 -10.28 -0.78
CA PHE A 47 -9.29 -9.25 0.25
C PHE A 47 -7.93 -8.53 0.31
N THR A 48 -6.83 -9.29 0.18
CA THR A 48 -5.47 -8.72 0.11
C THR A 48 -5.33 -7.79 -1.09
N GLY A 49 -5.81 -8.20 -2.27
CA GLY A 49 -5.78 -7.38 -3.48
C GLY A 49 -6.60 -6.09 -3.35
N ILE A 50 -7.80 -6.17 -2.74
CA ILE A 50 -8.64 -4.99 -2.49
C ILE A 50 -7.92 -4.01 -1.55
N LEU A 51 -7.34 -4.49 -0.45
CA LEU A 51 -6.58 -3.66 0.49
C LEU A 51 -5.39 -2.97 -0.19
N ALA A 52 -4.67 -3.66 -1.07
CA ALA A 52 -3.55 -3.08 -1.81
C ALA A 52 -3.98 -1.99 -2.82
N ILE A 53 -5.14 -2.16 -3.47
CA ILE A 53 -5.72 -1.12 -4.34
C ILE A 53 -6.13 0.11 -3.52
N ILE A 54 -6.75 -0.10 -2.35
CA ILE A 54 -7.15 1.00 -1.45
C ILE A 54 -5.92 1.77 -0.97
N PHE A 55 -4.84 1.07 -0.57
CA PHE A 55 -3.56 1.69 -0.22
C PHE A 55 -3.04 2.57 -1.36
N THR A 56 -3.03 2.04 -2.59
CA THR A 56 -2.52 2.78 -3.75
C THR A 56 -3.37 4.03 -4.03
N ALA A 57 -4.69 3.94 -3.90
CA ALA A 57 -5.58 5.08 -4.05
C ALA A 57 -5.32 6.17 -2.99
N PHE A 58 -5.16 5.79 -1.71
CA PHE A 58 -4.83 6.76 -0.66
C PHE A 58 -3.44 7.36 -0.82
N GLN A 59 -2.45 6.60 -1.32
CA GLN A 59 -1.13 7.15 -1.63
C GLN A 59 -1.19 8.23 -2.72
N VAL A 60 -2.03 8.05 -3.74
CA VAL A 60 -2.25 9.08 -4.78
C VAL A 60 -2.95 10.31 -4.20
N ILE A 61 -3.93 10.11 -3.31
CA ILE A 61 -4.60 11.23 -2.61
C ILE A 61 -3.58 12.02 -1.79
N GLU A 62 -2.74 11.34 -1.01
CA GLU A 62 -1.68 11.95 -0.20
C GLU A 62 -0.74 12.83 -1.05
N TYR A 63 -0.34 12.34 -2.23
CA TYR A 63 0.47 13.13 -3.17
C TYR A 63 -0.28 14.35 -3.69
N SER A 64 -1.58 14.22 -4.00
CA SER A 64 -2.38 15.32 -4.55
C SER A 64 -2.67 16.47 -3.58
N VAL A 65 -2.71 16.18 -2.27
CA VAL A 65 -3.00 17.18 -1.22
C VAL A 65 -1.75 17.72 -0.53
N SER A 66 -0.58 17.18 -0.84
CA SER A 66 0.68 17.62 -0.25
C SER A 66 1.02 19.06 -0.65
N SER A 67 1.59 19.81 0.29
CA SER A 67 1.99 21.22 0.11
C SER A 67 3.34 21.38 -0.62
N PHE A 68 4.01 20.27 -0.94
CA PHE A 68 5.33 20.23 -1.55
C PHE A 68 5.38 19.19 -2.68
N THR A 69 6.31 19.40 -3.59
CA THR A 69 6.50 18.66 -4.82
C THR A 69 7.87 17.98 -4.83
N LEU A 70 8.10 17.14 -5.84
CA LEU A 70 9.40 16.51 -6.09
C LEU A 70 10.55 17.55 -6.23
N SER A 71 10.24 18.75 -6.71
CA SER A 71 11.22 19.82 -6.96
C SER A 71 11.52 20.69 -5.73
N ASP A 72 10.83 20.48 -4.61
CA ASP A 72 11.00 21.27 -3.38
C ASP A 72 12.19 20.79 -2.54
N GLY A 73 13.39 20.96 -3.14
CA GLY A 73 14.67 20.72 -2.50
C GLY A 73 14.94 19.27 -2.13
N THR A 74 15.84 19.08 -1.16
CA THR A 74 16.27 17.76 -0.71
C THR A 74 15.17 16.99 0.02
N PHE A 75 14.27 17.68 0.72
CA PHE A 75 13.17 17.03 1.43
C PHE A 75 12.15 16.42 0.46
N GLY A 76 11.62 17.22 -0.48
CA GLY A 76 10.64 16.76 -1.47
C GLY A 76 11.21 15.64 -2.35
N SER A 77 12.44 15.80 -2.84
CA SER A 77 13.11 14.76 -3.65
C SER A 77 13.27 13.44 -2.90
N CYS A 78 13.78 13.44 -1.66
CA CYS A 78 13.90 12.22 -0.86
C CYS A 78 12.54 11.59 -0.53
N PHE A 79 11.55 12.39 -0.18
CA PHE A 79 10.21 11.91 0.17
C PHE A 79 9.54 11.19 -1.01
N TYR A 80 9.44 11.85 -2.17
CA TYR A 80 8.76 11.30 -3.34
C TYR A 80 9.55 10.14 -3.97
N PHE A 81 10.88 10.16 -3.92
CA PHE A 81 11.67 9.02 -4.41
C PHE A 81 11.47 7.78 -3.52
N GLY A 82 11.58 7.94 -2.19
CA GLY A 82 11.42 6.82 -1.26
C GLY A 82 10.00 6.23 -1.28
N THR A 83 8.98 7.08 -1.14
CA THR A 83 7.58 6.65 -1.14
C THR A 83 7.11 6.21 -2.52
N GLY A 84 7.58 6.86 -3.60
CA GLY A 84 7.20 6.53 -4.97
C GLY A 84 7.77 5.18 -5.41
N PHE A 85 9.02 4.89 -5.06
CA PHE A 85 9.60 3.57 -5.32
C PHE A 85 8.88 2.48 -4.54
N HIS A 86 8.55 2.72 -3.27
CA HIS A 86 7.71 1.81 -2.50
C HIS A 86 6.33 1.60 -3.15
N GLY A 87 5.65 2.66 -3.58
CA GLY A 87 4.37 2.58 -4.29
C GLY A 87 4.45 1.73 -5.56
N LEU A 88 5.53 1.87 -6.33
CA LEU A 88 5.79 1.00 -7.48
C LEU A 88 5.92 -0.48 -7.07
N HIS A 89 6.61 -0.79 -5.96
CA HIS A 89 6.72 -2.16 -5.46
C HIS A 89 5.36 -2.74 -5.07
N VAL A 90 4.50 -1.94 -4.45
CA VAL A 90 3.14 -2.37 -4.07
C VAL A 90 2.29 -2.66 -5.32
N ILE A 91 2.39 -1.86 -6.38
CA ILE A 91 1.68 -2.11 -7.64
C ILE A 91 2.14 -3.43 -8.27
N ILE A 92 3.45 -3.68 -8.33
CA ILE A 92 3.99 -4.95 -8.85
C ILE A 92 3.53 -6.12 -7.99
N GLY A 93 3.57 -5.99 -6.66
CA GLY A 93 3.07 -7.02 -5.74
C GLY A 93 1.58 -7.31 -5.94
N THR A 94 0.77 -6.28 -6.18
CA THR A 94 -0.65 -6.43 -6.49
C THR A 94 -0.87 -7.18 -7.80
N ALA A 95 -0.07 -6.90 -8.83
CA ALA A 95 -0.10 -7.65 -10.09
C ALA A 95 0.27 -9.12 -9.88
N PHE A 96 1.26 -9.43 -9.04
CA PHE A 96 1.60 -10.81 -8.70
C PHE A 96 0.47 -11.53 -7.96
N LEU A 97 -0.20 -10.87 -7.02
CA LEU A 97 -1.37 -11.43 -6.34
C LEU A 97 -2.52 -11.68 -7.32
N ALA A 98 -2.73 -10.79 -8.29
CA ALA A 98 -3.76 -10.96 -9.31
C ALA A 98 -3.49 -12.15 -10.24
N VAL A 99 -2.22 -12.44 -10.56
CA VAL A 99 -1.83 -13.64 -11.33
C VAL A 99 -2.03 -14.93 -10.52
N GLY A 100 -1.85 -14.86 -9.21
CA GLY A 100 -2.03 -16.00 -8.29
C GLY A 100 -3.48 -16.29 -7.90
N LEU A 101 -4.43 -15.44 -8.30
CA LEU A 101 -5.87 -15.61 -8.07
C LEU A 101 -6.48 -16.61 -9.07
#